data_AF-A0A6L4A282-F1
#
_entry.id   AF-A0A6L4A282-F1
#
_cell.length_a   1.000
_cell.length_b   1.000
_cell.length_c   1.000
_cell.angle_alpha   90.00
_cell.angle_beta   90.00
_cell.angle_gamma   90.00
#
_symmetry.space_group_name_H-M   'P 1'
#
loop_
_entity.id
_entity.type
_entity.pdbx_description
1 polymer ?
#
loop_
_entity_poly.entity_id
_entity_poly.type
_entity_poly.pdbx_seq_one_letter_code
_entity_poly.pdbx_strand_id
1 'polypeptide(L)'
;MATLALQQAAVDALEQSFALPTYRIDTKTSAPDKFVDLTSTDWSQVTWKDIGRPFEVTNYSSERRQWEEEHHETMPVQTQWEFFNRHFHDLFITDTLKPAPKHAKNCLRRWGA
;
A
#
# COMPACT_ATOMS: atom_id res chain seq x y z
N MET A 1 5.40 48.52 -10.38
CA MET A 1 4.65 47.55 -11.21
C MET A 1 5.49 46.31 -11.56
N ALA A 2 6.77 46.42 -11.94
CA ALA A 2 7.61 45.26 -12.28
C ALA A 2 7.95 44.32 -11.10
N THR A 3 8.10 44.86 -9.89
CA THR A 3 8.44 44.09 -8.68
C THR A 3 7.31 43.16 -8.21
N LEU A 4 6.04 43.55 -8.40
CA LEU A 4 4.90 42.72 -8.00
C LEU A 4 4.71 41.49 -8.92
N ALA A 5 5.01 41.64 -10.21
CA ALA A 5 4.91 40.55 -11.18
C ALA A 5 6.00 39.48 -10.99
N LEU A 6 7.22 39.87 -10.64
CA LEU A 6 8.30 38.94 -10.29
C LEU A 6 8.03 38.22 -8.96
N GLN A 7 7.44 38.91 -7.99
CA GLN A 7 7.01 38.30 -6.73
C GLN A 7 5.93 37.24 -6.96
N GLN A 8 4.95 37.53 -7.82
CA GLN A 8 3.85 36.60 -8.13
C GLN A 8 4.36 35.34 -8.85
N ALA A 9 5.25 35.48 -9.82
CA ALA A 9 5.83 34.34 -10.55
C ALA A 9 6.65 33.39 -9.64
N ALA A 10 7.28 33.92 -8.58
CA ALA A 10 7.99 33.11 -7.60
C ALA A 10 7.03 32.33 -6.68
N VAL A 11 5.88 32.92 -6.34
CA VAL A 11 4.83 32.25 -5.54
C VAL A 11 4.14 31.17 -6.36
N ASP A 12 3.89 31.40 -7.64
CA ASP A 12 3.26 30.43 -8.54
C ASP A 12 4.14 29.18 -8.77
N ALA A 13 5.46 29.27 -8.55
CA ALA A 13 6.39 28.13 -8.58
C ALA A 13 6.39 27.29 -7.29
N LEU A 14 5.94 27.86 -6.17
CA LEU A 14 5.92 27.24 -4.84
C LEU A 14 4.60 26.49 -4.53
N GLU A 15 3.72 26.29 -5.51
CA GLU A 15 2.46 25.55 -5.34
C GLU A 15 2.32 24.42 -6.39
N GLN A 16 3.44 23.88 -6.85
CA GLN A 16 3.50 22.85 -7.89
C GLN A 16 4.10 21.56 -7.32
N SER A 17 3.26 20.54 -7.10
CA SER A 17 3.75 19.21 -6.74
C SER A 17 3.94 18.34 -7.99
N PHE A 18 5.07 17.64 -8.07
CA PHE A 18 5.39 16.74 -9.17
C PHE A 18 5.65 15.33 -8.65
N ALA A 19 5.14 14.31 -9.34
CA ALA A 19 5.41 12.91 -9.03
C ALA A 19 6.36 12.32 -10.07
N LEU A 20 7.53 11.87 -9.61
CA LEU A 20 8.48 11.08 -10.39
C LEU A 20 8.26 9.58 -10.08
N PRO A 21 8.83 8.66 -10.88
CA PRO A 21 8.64 7.22 -10.67
C PRO A 21 9.02 6.72 -9.26
N THR A 22 9.96 7.39 -8.59
CA THR A 22 10.51 6.94 -7.30
C THR A 22 10.23 7.89 -6.14
N TYR A 23 9.84 9.14 -6.38
CA TYR A 23 9.58 10.11 -5.32
C TYR A 23 8.67 11.25 -5.79
N ARG A 24 8.07 11.96 -4.82
CA ARG A 24 7.24 13.14 -5.06
C ARG A 24 7.94 14.38 -4.53
N ILE A 25 7.94 15.45 -5.33
CA ILE A 25 8.39 16.78 -4.92
C ILE A 25 7.13 17.56 -4.56
N ASP A 26 7.03 18.02 -3.32
CA ASP A 26 5.95 18.87 -2.85
C ASP A 26 6.52 20.25 -2.51
N THR A 27 6.21 21.26 -3.32
CA THR A 27 6.72 22.63 -3.11
C THR A 27 5.77 23.50 -2.32
N LYS A 28 4.58 22.99 -1.95
CA LYS A 28 3.49 23.73 -1.29
C LYS A 28 4.00 24.59 -0.14
N THR A 29 3.53 25.83 -0.08
CA THR A 29 3.82 26.77 1.02
C THR A 29 2.93 26.51 2.23
N SER A 30 1.90 25.67 2.09
CA SER A 30 1.04 25.24 3.19
C SER A 30 1.86 24.53 4.27
N ALA A 31 1.41 24.60 5.53
CA ALA A 31 2.08 23.93 6.63
C ALA A 31 2.34 22.44 6.30
N PRO A 32 3.52 21.90 6.64
CA PRO A 32 3.83 20.50 6.37
C PRO A 32 2.81 19.59 7.04
N ASP A 33 2.54 18.44 6.42
CA ASP A 33 1.72 17.41 7.02
C ASP A 33 2.37 16.99 8.34
N LYS A 34 1.75 17.39 9.44
CA LYS A 34 2.26 17.06 10.77
C LYS A 34 1.84 15.63 11.07
N PHE A 35 2.83 14.74 11.16
CA PHE A 35 2.59 13.43 11.76
C PHE A 35 2.07 13.65 13.17
N VAL A 36 0.92 13.08 13.47
CA VAL A 36 0.39 13.09 14.83
C VAL A 36 1.27 12.16 15.65
N ASP A 37 1.91 12.71 16.68
CA ASP A 37 2.64 11.90 17.65
C ASP A 37 1.62 11.11 18.48
N LEU A 38 1.55 9.80 18.20
CA LEU A 38 0.69 8.86 18.90
C LEU A 38 1.48 7.97 19.85
N THR A 39 2.73 8.34 20.20
CA THR A 39 3.60 7.53 21.06
C THR A 39 3.02 7.32 22.46
N SER A 40 2.23 8.28 22.96
CA SER A 40 1.52 8.16 24.24
C SER A 40 0.20 7.38 24.15
N THR A 41 -0.20 6.93 22.96
CA THR A 41 -1.44 6.17 22.78
C THR A 41 -1.27 4.76 23.33
N ASP A 42 -2.12 4.37 24.27
CA ASP A 42 -2.15 3.00 24.78
C ASP A 42 -2.84 2.08 23.77
N TRP A 43 -2.04 1.46 22.90
CA TRP A 43 -2.51 0.50 21.91
C TRP A 43 -3.01 -0.81 22.53
N SER A 44 -2.75 -1.07 23.83
CA SER A 44 -3.23 -2.28 24.50
C SER A 44 -4.74 -2.29 24.72
N GLN A 45 -5.37 -1.12 24.73
CA GLN A 45 -6.82 -0.97 24.84
C GLN A 45 -7.55 -1.23 23.52
N VAL A 46 -6.82 -1.33 22.41
CA VAL A 46 -7.41 -1.53 21.09
C VAL A 46 -7.87 -2.98 20.96
N THR A 47 -9.18 -3.18 20.89
CA THR A 47 -9.75 -4.52 20.73
C THR A 47 -10.28 -4.75 19.31
N TRP A 48 -10.29 -6.01 18.88
CA TRP A 48 -10.89 -6.40 17.59
C TRP A 48 -12.39 -6.10 17.50
N LYS A 49 -13.07 -5.87 18.63
CA LYS A 49 -14.48 -5.42 18.61
C LYS A 49 -14.59 -4.00 18.08
N ASP A 50 -13.60 -3.15 18.35
CA ASP A 50 -13.62 -1.73 18.02
C ASP A 50 -13.12 -1.46 16.60
N ILE A 51 -12.18 -2.28 16.10
CA ILE A 51 -11.62 -2.15 14.73
C ILE A 51 -12.45 -2.93 13.69
N GLY A 52 -13.20 -3.93 14.14
CA GLY A 52 -13.85 -4.92 13.28
C GLY A 52 -13.08 -6.24 13.23
N ARG A 53 -13.79 -7.30 12.84
CA ARG A 53 -13.25 -8.68 12.81
C ARG A 53 -12.02 -8.71 11.89
N PRO A 54 -10.88 -9.30 12.33
CA PRO A 54 -9.77 -9.58 11.43
C PRO A 54 -10.32 -10.27 10.19
N PHE A 55 -9.90 -9.85 8.99
CA PHE A 55 -10.28 -10.53 7.78
C PHE A 55 -9.78 -11.97 7.87
N GLU A 56 -10.70 -12.89 8.14
CA GLU A 56 -10.42 -14.30 8.09
C GLU A 56 -10.13 -14.63 6.63
N VAL A 57 -8.89 -15.02 6.35
CA VAL A 57 -8.50 -15.46 5.01
C VAL A 57 -9.05 -16.87 4.84
N THR A 58 -10.32 -16.96 4.45
CA THR A 58 -10.99 -18.24 4.20
C THR A 58 -10.51 -18.91 2.91
N ASN A 59 -9.93 -18.13 2.00
CA ASN A 59 -9.46 -18.63 0.72
C ASN A 59 -7.95 -18.91 0.77
N TYR A 60 -7.61 -20.19 0.88
CA TYR A 60 -6.24 -20.67 0.70
C TYR A 60 -5.79 -20.55 -0.76
N SER A 61 -4.48 -20.36 -0.98
CA SER A 61 -3.92 -20.31 -2.33
C SER A 61 -4.13 -21.64 -3.05
N SER A 62 -4.25 -21.58 -4.38
CA SER A 62 -4.34 -22.76 -5.23
C SER A 62 -3.14 -23.70 -5.06
N GLU A 63 -1.94 -23.14 -4.90
CA GLU A 63 -0.71 -23.90 -4.67
C GLU A 63 -0.73 -24.68 -3.36
N ARG A 64 -1.30 -24.10 -2.30
CA ARG A 64 -1.44 -24.82 -1.04
C ARG A 64 -2.35 -26.03 -1.19
N ARG A 65 -3.50 -25.85 -1.84
CA ARG A 65 -4.45 -26.95 -2.09
C ARG A 65 -3.81 -28.05 -2.94
N GLN A 66 -3.11 -27.67 -4.01
CA GLN A 66 -2.43 -28.63 -4.87
C GLN A 66 -1.39 -29.45 -4.11
N TRP A 67 -0.56 -28.79 -3.28
CA TRP A 67 0.43 -29.50 -2.47
C TRP A 67 -0.22 -30.47 -1.49
N GLU A 68 -1.30 -30.06 -0.81
CA GLU A 68 -2.04 -30.91 0.14
C GLU A 68 -2.70 -32.11 -0.57
N GLU A 69 -3.19 -31.92 -1.80
CA GLU A 69 -3.72 -32.99 -2.65
C GLU A 69 -2.64 -33.99 -3.06
N GLU A 70 -1.44 -33.51 -3.43
CA GLU A 70 -0.30 -34.34 -3.85
C GLU A 70 0.33 -35.14 -2.70
N HIS A 71 0.40 -34.56 -1.50
CA HIS A 71 1.05 -35.19 -0.34
C HIS A 71 0.06 -35.92 0.58
N HIS A 72 -1.26 -35.78 0.32
CA HIS A 72 -2.34 -36.34 1.13
C HIS A 72 -2.27 -35.96 2.63
N GLU A 73 -1.64 -34.83 2.93
CA GLU A 73 -1.47 -34.32 4.29
C GLU A 73 -1.66 -32.80 4.32
N THR A 74 -1.95 -32.26 5.51
CA THR A 74 -2.03 -30.81 5.69
C THR A 74 -0.63 -30.21 5.61
N MET A 75 -0.47 -29.14 4.83
CA MET A 75 0.84 -28.54 4.62
C MET A 75 1.48 -28.10 5.96
N PRO A 76 2.69 -28.58 6.29
CA PRO A 76 3.41 -28.13 7.48
C PRO A 76 3.63 -26.62 7.46
N VAL A 77 3.61 -25.98 8.64
CA VAL A 77 3.76 -24.52 8.78
C VAL A 77 5.05 -24.01 8.14
N GLN A 78 6.16 -24.76 8.27
CA GLN A 78 7.43 -24.38 7.65
C GLN A 78 7.34 -24.32 6.12
N THR A 79 6.75 -25.34 5.50
CA THR A 79 6.53 -25.40 4.06
C THR A 79 5.62 -24.28 3.57
N GLN A 80 4.58 -23.93 4.36
CA GLN A 80 3.72 -22.78 4.08
C GLN A 80 4.53 -21.48 4.02
N TRP A 81 5.45 -21.26 4.97
CA TRP A 81 6.30 -20.07 4.99
C TRP A 81 7.28 -20.01 3.82
N GLU A 82 7.84 -21.14 3.40
CA GLU A 82 8.72 -21.22 2.24
C GLU A 82 7.98 -20.83 0.95
N PHE A 83 6.77 -21.35 0.76
CA PHE A 83 5.91 -20.99 -0.36
C PHE A 83 5.55 -19.51 -0.30
N PHE A 84 5.14 -19.01 0.86
CA PHE A 84 4.81 -17.60 1.03
C PHE A 84 5.98 -16.68 0.68
N ASN A 85 7.17 -16.94 1.23
CA ASN A 85 8.34 -16.09 1.01
C ASN A 85 8.76 -16.06 -0.46
N ARG A 86 8.70 -17.21 -1.15
CA ARG A 86 8.99 -17.30 -2.58
C ARG A 86 8.04 -16.42 -3.39
N HIS A 87 6.73 -16.61 -3.21
CA HIS A 87 5.71 -15.82 -3.93
C HIS A 87 5.76 -14.35 -3.55
N PHE A 88 6.02 -14.04 -2.29
CA PHE A 88 6.16 -12.66 -1.82
C PHE A 88 7.31 -11.96 -2.53
N HIS A 89 8.49 -12.60 -2.65
CA HIS A 89 9.61 -12.03 -3.41
C HIS A 89 9.30 -11.86 -4.90
N ASP A 90 8.59 -12.80 -5.52
CA ASP A 90 8.21 -12.71 -6.92
C ASP A 90 7.35 -11.47 -7.22
N LEU A 91 6.54 -11.01 -6.27
CA LEU A 91 5.76 -9.77 -6.41
C LEU A 91 6.63 -8.52 -6.54
N PHE A 92 7.84 -8.52 -5.97
CA PHE A 92 8.78 -7.38 -6.06
C PHE A 92 9.74 -7.49 -7.25
N ILE A 93 9.94 -8.69 -7.77
CA ILE A 93 10.76 -8.94 -8.96
C ILE A 93 9.93 -8.71 -10.23
N THR A 94 8.61 -8.92 -10.15
CA THR A 94 7.71 -8.75 -11.29
C THR A 94 7.57 -7.28 -11.66
N ASP A 95 8.05 -6.93 -12.86
CA ASP A 95 7.95 -5.59 -13.42
C ASP A 95 6.49 -5.07 -13.43
N THR A 96 6.24 -4.04 -12.63
CA THR A 96 4.92 -3.42 -12.41
C THR A 96 4.41 -2.63 -13.62
N LEU A 97 5.16 -2.57 -14.73
CA LEU A 97 4.74 -1.91 -15.97
C LEU A 97 3.62 -2.64 -16.72
N LYS A 98 3.23 -3.85 -16.30
CA LYS A 98 2.07 -4.55 -16.87
C LYS A 98 0.77 -3.86 -16.43
N PRO A 99 -0.14 -3.49 -17.36
CA PRO A 99 -1.38 -2.85 -16.99
C PRO A 99 -2.18 -3.76 -16.05
N ALA A 100 -2.60 -3.19 -14.91
CA ALA A 100 -3.33 -3.94 -13.89
C ALA A 100 -4.51 -4.70 -14.53
N PRO A 101 -4.69 -6.00 -14.21
CA PRO A 101 -5.78 -6.79 -14.77
C PRO A 101 -7.12 -6.12 -14.44
N LYS A 102 -8.11 -6.21 -15.36
CA LYS A 102 -9.41 -5.50 -15.28
C LYS A 102 -10.11 -5.64 -13.91
N HIS A 103 -9.90 -6.79 -13.24
CA HIS A 103 -10.36 -7.09 -11.88
C HIS A 103 -9.83 -6.08 -10.84
N ALA A 104 -8.54 -5.74 -10.86
CA ALA A 104 -7.92 -4.84 -9.87
C ALA A 104 -8.48 -3.42 -9.99
N LYS A 105 -8.75 -2.96 -11.21
CA LYS A 105 -9.38 -1.66 -11.49
C LYS A 105 -10.78 -1.54 -10.89
N ASN A 106 -11.57 -2.62 -10.95
CA ASN A 106 -12.92 -2.64 -10.37
C ASN A 106 -12.89 -2.64 -8.84
N CYS A 107 -11.87 -3.25 -8.23
CA CYS A 107 -11.68 -3.22 -6.77
C CYS A 107 -11.30 -1.81 -6.31
N LEU A 108 -10.35 -1.14 -6.97
CA LEU A 108 -9.97 0.24 -6.66
C LEU A 108 -11.13 1.23 -6.78
N ARG A 109 -11.95 1.11 -7.85
CA ARG A 109 -13.13 1.97 -8.06
C ARG A 109 -14.20 1.80 -6.98
N ARG A 110 -14.25 0.63 -6.32
CA ARG A 110 -15.19 0.35 -5.22
C ARG A 110 -14.72 0.97 -3.89
N TRP A 111 -13.44 1.30 -3.77
CA TRP A 111 -12.82 1.85 -2.57
C TRP A 111 -12.53 3.37 -2.67
N GLY A 112 -13.18 4.07 -3.61
CA GLY A 112 -13.19 5.53 -3.65
C GLY A 112 -11.88 6.20 -4.06
N ALA A 113 -11.04 5.51 -4.84
CA ALA A 113 -9.90 6.11 -5.55
C ALA A 113 -10.28 6.46 -6.99
#